data_AF-A0A645GJP3-F1
#
_entry.id   AF-A0A645GJP3-F1
#
_cell.length_a   1.000
_cell.length_b   1.000
_cell.length_c   1.000
_cell.angle_alpha   90.00
_cell.angle_beta   90.00
_cell.angle_gamma   90.00
#
_symmetry.space_group_name_H-M   'P 1'
#
loop_
_entity.id
_entity.type
_entity.pdbx_description
1 polymer ?
#
loop_
_entity_poly.entity_id
_entity_poly.type
_entity_poly.pdbx_seq_one_letter_code
_entity_poly.pdbx_strand_id
1 'polypeptide(L)'
;MANIWEKFDQAIDTEGLSKDVKEAAQNGTGSFKEVPHGSYEVAVNKMELVASKKGDPMVSIWFKIVSGEYKGSLIFFNQVITQGFQIHIVNELLRSMDTDLEVEFKTYKQFGNLLMDIMEAVDGNLEFALDYEKGKKDFSTYKITEVFEVE
;
A
#
# COMPACT_ATOMS: atom_id res chain seq x y z
N MET A 1 45.91 16.04 -6.81
CA MET A 1 44.57 16.47 -6.38
C MET A 1 43.61 15.39 -6.85
N ALA A 2 43.02 14.62 -5.93
CA ALA A 2 42.04 13.61 -6.31
C ALA A 2 40.89 14.28 -7.06
N ASN A 3 40.57 13.77 -8.23
CA ASN A 3 39.48 14.29 -9.03
C ASN A 3 38.17 14.11 -8.25
N ILE A 4 37.24 15.04 -8.36
CA ILE A 4 35.97 15.01 -7.62
C ILE A 4 35.21 13.69 -7.84
N TRP A 5 35.40 13.06 -9.00
CA TRP A 5 34.82 11.76 -9.35
C TRP A 5 35.33 10.61 -8.48
N GLU A 6 36.63 10.56 -8.19
CA GLU A 6 37.21 9.49 -7.34
C GLU A 6 36.69 9.58 -5.89
N LYS A 7 36.36 10.80 -5.43
CA LYS A 7 35.71 10.99 -4.12
C LYS A 7 34.27 10.49 -4.11
N PHE A 8 33.56 10.59 -5.23
CA PHE A 8 32.21 10.05 -5.33
C PHE A 8 32.23 8.53 -5.36
N ASP A 9 33.11 7.93 -6.16
CA ASP A 9 33.24 6.46 -6.26
C ASP A 9 33.66 5.81 -4.93
N GLN A 10 34.39 6.53 -4.06
CA GLN A 10 34.77 6.06 -2.72
C GLN A 10 33.69 6.28 -1.65
N ALA A 11 32.83 7.29 -1.83
CA ALA A 11 31.80 7.65 -0.85
C ALA A 11 30.45 6.98 -1.13
N ILE A 12 30.24 6.50 -2.35
CA ILE A 12 28.97 5.96 -2.84
C ILE A 12 29.20 4.49 -3.23
N ASP A 13 28.29 3.61 -2.84
CA ASP A 13 28.29 2.21 -3.29
C ASP A 13 27.90 2.13 -4.77
N THR A 14 28.91 2.29 -5.62
CA THR A 14 28.76 2.27 -7.09
C THR A 14 28.39 0.89 -7.61
N GLU A 15 28.71 -0.19 -6.88
CA GLU A 15 28.30 -1.55 -7.24
C GLU A 15 26.82 -1.79 -6.94
N GLY A 16 26.34 -1.33 -5.77
CA GLY A 16 24.92 -1.31 -5.42
C GLY A 16 24.10 -0.52 -6.43
N LEU A 17 24.50 0.72 -6.73
CA LEU A 17 23.85 1.55 -7.74
C LEU A 17 23.87 0.90 -9.14
N SER A 18 24.95 0.23 -9.52
CA SER A 18 25.00 -0.48 -10.80
C SER A 18 24.04 -1.67 -10.85
N LYS A 19 23.80 -2.36 -9.73
CA LYS A 19 22.79 -3.43 -9.63
C LYS A 19 21.39 -2.84 -9.70
N ASP A 20 21.11 -1.79 -8.94
CA ASP A 20 19.82 -1.10 -8.94
C ASP A 20 19.46 -0.59 -10.34
N VAL A 21 20.42 -0.04 -11.08
CA VAL A 21 20.24 0.38 -12.48
C VAL A 21 19.97 -0.79 -13.41
N LYS A 22 20.63 -1.95 -13.21
CA LYS A 22 20.40 -3.15 -14.02
C LYS A 22 19.02 -3.76 -13.73
N GLU A 23 18.61 -3.80 -12.47
CA GLU A 23 17.28 -4.25 -12.05
C GLU A 23 16.19 -3.31 -12.61
N ALA A 24 16.39 -2.00 -12.53
CA ALA A 24 15.51 -1.00 -13.14
C ALA A 24 15.50 -1.07 -14.68
N ALA A 25 16.59 -1.46 -15.32
CA ALA A 25 16.65 -1.64 -16.77
C ALA A 25 15.95 -2.93 -17.25
N GLN A 26 16.02 -4.01 -16.45
CA GLN A 26 15.37 -5.29 -16.76
C GLN A 26 13.88 -5.27 -16.43
N ASN A 27 13.48 -4.58 -15.37
CA ASN A 27 12.10 -4.54 -14.87
C ASN A 27 11.40 -3.18 -15.14
N GLY A 28 12.02 -2.28 -15.91
CA GLY A 28 11.59 -0.88 -16.05
C GLY A 28 11.67 -0.10 -14.72
N THR A 29 11.59 1.23 -14.77
CA THR A 29 11.48 2.08 -13.56
C THR A 29 10.11 1.97 -12.88
N GLY A 30 9.45 0.80 -12.95
CA GLY A 30 8.09 0.61 -12.46
C GLY A 30 7.26 -0.47 -13.14
N SER A 31 7.83 -1.51 -13.76
CA SER A 31 7.05 -2.74 -14.01
C SER A 31 7.08 -3.58 -12.73
N PHE A 32 6.23 -3.18 -11.78
CA PHE A 32 5.76 -4.11 -10.77
C PHE A 32 5.15 -5.29 -11.51
N LYS A 33 5.58 -6.52 -11.22
CA LYS A 33 4.86 -7.72 -11.66
C LYS A 33 3.38 -7.49 -11.31
N GLU A 34 2.49 -7.63 -12.29
CA GLU A 34 1.06 -7.58 -12.02
C GLU A 34 0.75 -8.68 -11.02
N VAL A 35 0.38 -8.30 -9.80
CA VAL A 35 0.05 -9.26 -8.74
C VAL A 35 -1.26 -9.92 -9.15
N PRO A 36 -1.28 -11.25 -9.38
CA PRO A 36 -2.52 -11.93 -9.75
C PRO A 36 -3.53 -11.90 -8.61
N HIS A 37 -4.81 -12.10 -8.92
CA HIS A 37 -5.80 -12.32 -7.88
C HIS A 37 -5.48 -13.60 -7.08
N GLY A 38 -5.61 -13.53 -5.76
CA GLY A 38 -5.23 -14.59 -4.83
C GLY A 38 -5.23 -14.09 -3.39
N SER A 39 -4.78 -14.95 -2.48
CA SER A 39 -4.64 -14.64 -1.06
C SER A 39 -3.17 -14.33 -0.75
N TYR A 40 -2.94 -13.24 -0.03
CA TYR A 40 -1.60 -12.74 0.28
C TYR A 40 -1.49 -12.34 1.73
N GLU A 41 -0.34 -12.59 2.33
CA GLU A 41 0.05 -11.94 3.57
C GLU A 41 0.65 -10.57 3.23
N VAL A 42 0.12 -9.50 3.83
CA VAL A 42 0.47 -8.13 3.50
C VAL A 42 0.64 -7.25 4.73
N ALA A 43 1.54 -6.28 4.65
CA ALA A 43 1.60 -5.13 5.54
C ALA A 43 1.02 -3.89 4.84
N VAL A 44 0.46 -2.94 5.59
CA VAL A 44 0.06 -1.64 5.02
C VAL A 44 1.31 -0.79 4.85
N ASN A 45 1.64 -0.43 3.61
CA ASN A 45 2.77 0.43 3.27
C ASN A 45 2.40 1.91 3.18
N LYS A 46 1.15 2.21 2.81
CA LYS A 46 0.63 3.57 2.69
C LYS A 46 -0.88 3.56 2.90
N MET A 47 -1.40 4.56 3.62
CA MET A 47 -2.82 4.81 3.77
C MET A 47 -3.07 6.33 3.80
N GLU A 48 -3.87 6.85 2.87
CA GLU A 48 -4.12 8.29 2.76
C GLU A 48 -5.46 8.63 2.10
N LEU A 49 -5.99 9.81 2.44
CA LEU A 49 -7.07 10.45 1.70
C LEU A 49 -6.48 11.44 0.69
N VAL A 50 -6.72 11.21 -0.59
CA VAL A 50 -6.17 12.00 -1.71
C VAL A 50 -7.26 12.42 -2.70
N ALA A 51 -6.91 13.32 -3.61
CA ALA A 51 -7.73 13.61 -4.78
C ALA A 51 -7.42 12.60 -5.89
N SER A 52 -8.46 12.00 -6.47
CA SER A 52 -8.34 11.19 -7.69
C SER A 52 -7.91 12.03 -8.88
N LYS A 53 -7.61 11.39 -10.02
CA LYS A 53 -7.32 12.10 -11.29
C LYS A 53 -8.42 13.07 -11.72
N LYS A 54 -9.67 12.88 -11.26
CA LYS A 54 -10.81 13.75 -11.55
C LYS A 54 -11.08 14.82 -10.47
N GLY A 55 -10.30 14.83 -9.39
CA GLY A 55 -10.49 15.73 -8.25
C GLY A 55 -11.42 15.18 -7.16
N ASP A 56 -12.05 14.02 -7.36
CA ASP A 56 -12.92 13.40 -6.36
C ASP A 56 -12.10 12.85 -5.17
N PRO A 57 -12.61 12.94 -3.92
CA PRO A 57 -11.96 12.36 -2.75
C PRO A 57 -11.88 10.83 -2.87
N MET A 58 -10.70 10.29 -2.57
CA MET A 58 -10.37 8.88 -2.74
C MET A 58 -9.46 8.40 -1.61
N VAL A 59 -9.79 7.25 -1.02
CA VAL A 59 -8.88 6.56 -0.10
C VAL A 59 -7.94 5.69 -0.92
N SER A 60 -6.64 5.87 -0.71
CA SER A 60 -5.58 5.05 -1.30
C SER A 60 -4.87 4.26 -0.21
N ILE A 61 -4.89 2.93 -0.34
CA ILE A 61 -4.16 2.01 0.54
C ILE A 61 -3.24 1.15 -0.33
N TRP A 62 -1.97 1.07 0.07
CA TRP A 62 -0.97 0.25 -0.60
C TRP A 62 -0.62 -0.90 0.33
N PHE A 63 -0.99 -2.11 -0.05
CA PHE A 63 -0.64 -3.33 0.66
C PHE A 63 0.65 -3.89 0.08
N LYS A 64 1.68 -4.05 0.89
CA LYS A 64 2.95 -4.67 0.47
C LYS A 64 2.94 -6.13 0.88
N ILE A 65 3.15 -7.02 -0.09
CA ILE A 65 3.23 -8.46 0.16
C ILE A 65 4.50 -8.77 0.94
N VAL A 66 4.38 -9.50 2.05
CA VAL A 66 5.50 -9.77 2.98
C VAL A 66 6.08 -11.18 2.87
N SER A 67 5.36 -12.10 2.21
CA SER A 67 5.77 -13.50 2.03
C SER A 67 5.45 -14.04 0.61
N GLY A 68 5.99 -15.22 0.28
CA GLY A 68 5.73 -15.90 -1.00
C GLY A 68 6.47 -15.33 -2.23
N GLU A 69 6.07 -15.79 -3.42
CA GLU A 69 6.72 -15.46 -4.71
C GLU A 69 6.67 -13.97 -5.05
N TYR A 70 5.60 -13.28 -4.62
CA TYR A 70 5.36 -11.87 -4.93
C TYR A 70 5.81 -10.92 -3.80
N LYS A 71 6.58 -11.40 -2.83
CA LYS A 71 7.12 -10.58 -1.72
C LYS A 71 7.76 -9.29 -2.23
N GLY A 72 7.41 -8.17 -1.60
CA GLY A 72 7.85 -6.82 -1.95
C GLY A 72 6.98 -6.12 -2.99
N SER A 73 6.10 -6.85 -3.69
CA SER A 73 5.14 -6.25 -4.64
C SER A 73 4.00 -5.53 -3.89
N LEU A 74 3.36 -4.59 -4.58
CA LEU A 74 2.27 -3.79 -4.04
C LEU A 74 0.93 -4.21 -4.66
N ILE A 75 -0.08 -4.35 -3.80
CA ILE A 75 -1.50 -4.42 -4.17
C ILE A 75 -2.13 -3.07 -3.81
N PHE A 76 -2.78 -2.44 -4.78
CA PHE A 76 -3.36 -1.12 -4.60
C PHE A 76 -4.86 -1.20 -4.37
N PHE A 77 -5.36 -0.55 -3.32
CA PHE A 77 -6.77 -0.26 -3.10
C PHE A 77 -7.01 1.23 -3.30
N ASN A 78 -7.83 1.59 -4.29
CA ASN A 78 -8.13 2.99 -4.61
C ASN A 78 -9.64 3.17 -4.73
N GLN A 79 -10.28 3.68 -3.68
CA GLN A 79 -11.73 3.81 -3.59
C GLN A 79 -12.14 5.28 -3.54
N VAL A 80 -12.80 5.75 -4.61
CA VAL A 80 -13.47 7.06 -4.61
C VAL A 80 -14.63 7.01 -3.62
N ILE A 81 -14.79 8.04 -2.79
CA ILE A 81 -15.75 8.08 -1.67
C ILE A 81 -16.71 9.27 -1.75
N THR A 82 -17.39 9.42 -2.88
CA THR A 82 -18.41 10.46 -3.09
C THR A 82 -19.83 9.99 -2.77
N GLN A 83 -20.02 8.69 -2.50
CA GLN A 83 -21.32 8.06 -2.22
C GLN A 83 -21.28 7.18 -0.97
N GLY A 84 -22.42 7.05 -0.28
CA GLY A 84 -22.51 6.32 0.99
C GLY A 84 -22.03 4.86 0.93
N PHE A 85 -22.36 4.13 -0.15
CA PHE A 85 -21.90 2.74 -0.29
C PHE A 85 -20.38 2.64 -0.48
N GLN A 86 -19.74 3.65 -1.08
CA GLN A 86 -18.29 3.67 -1.28
C GLN A 86 -17.58 3.89 0.06
N ILE A 87 -18.11 4.81 0.87
CA ILE A 87 -17.65 5.04 2.24
C ILE A 87 -17.83 3.77 3.08
N HIS A 88 -18.97 3.08 2.94
CA HIS A 88 -19.22 1.83 3.64
C HIS A 88 -18.17 0.75 3.29
N ILE A 89 -17.80 0.60 2.01
CA ILE A 89 -16.74 -0.33 1.59
C ILE A 89 -15.42 -0.02 2.32
N VAL A 90 -15.03 1.26 2.39
CA VAL A 90 -13.80 1.65 3.09
C VAL A 90 -13.93 1.39 4.60
N ASN A 91 -15.06 1.76 5.21
CA ASN A 91 -15.25 1.56 6.65
C ASN A 91 -15.18 0.08 7.04
N GLU A 92 -15.80 -0.82 6.26
CA GLU A 92 -15.73 -2.26 6.55
C GLU A 92 -14.29 -2.79 6.41
N LEU A 93 -13.54 -2.34 5.41
CA LEU A 93 -12.12 -2.70 5.26
C LEU A 93 -11.30 -2.21 6.46
N LEU A 94 -11.44 -0.94 6.86
CA LEU A 94 -10.73 -0.39 8.01
C LEU A 94 -11.09 -1.10 9.33
N ARG A 95 -12.37 -1.43 9.54
CA ARG A 95 -12.82 -2.22 10.71
C ARG A 95 -12.19 -3.62 10.72
N SER A 96 -12.04 -4.24 9.56
CA SER A 96 -11.42 -5.57 9.45
C SER A 96 -9.91 -5.57 9.74
N MET A 97 -9.27 -4.41 9.86
CA MET A 97 -7.88 -4.31 10.35
C MET A 97 -7.78 -4.49 11.87
N ASP A 98 -8.91 -4.56 12.58
CA ASP A 98 -9.01 -4.82 14.02
C ASP A 98 -8.18 -3.86 14.90
N THR A 99 -8.09 -2.60 14.48
CA THR A 99 -7.55 -1.54 15.34
C THR A 99 -8.60 -1.16 16.40
N ASP A 100 -8.20 -0.89 17.64
CA ASP A 100 -9.07 -0.39 18.72
C ASP A 100 -9.73 1.00 18.46
N LEU A 101 -9.62 1.52 17.23
CA LEU A 101 -10.12 2.81 16.80
C LEU A 101 -11.56 2.73 16.29
N GLU A 102 -12.38 3.72 16.66
CA GLU A 102 -13.76 3.81 16.17
C GLU A 102 -13.79 4.29 14.70
N VAL A 103 -14.18 3.38 13.79
CA VAL A 103 -14.30 3.68 12.36
C VAL A 103 -15.68 4.23 12.02
N GLU A 104 -15.75 5.55 11.84
CA GLU A 104 -16.93 6.29 11.41
C GLU A 104 -16.56 7.45 10.47
N PHE A 105 -17.37 7.67 9.43
CA PHE A 105 -17.25 8.83 8.56
C PHE A 105 -18.15 9.98 9.03
N LYS A 106 -17.55 11.14 9.34
CA LYS A 106 -18.28 12.39 9.66
C LYS A 106 -18.01 13.48 8.64
N THR A 107 -16.72 13.70 8.35
CA THR A 107 -16.25 14.68 7.36
C THR A 107 -14.95 14.18 6.74
N TYR A 108 -14.58 14.67 5.55
CA TYR A 108 -13.31 14.28 4.91
C TYR A 108 -12.07 14.63 5.75
N LYS A 109 -12.07 15.77 6.46
CA LYS A 109 -10.94 16.14 7.34
C LYS A 109 -10.80 15.15 8.49
N GLN A 110 -11.91 14.84 9.18
CA GLN A 110 -11.89 13.84 10.25
C GLN A 110 -11.51 12.46 9.73
N PHE A 111 -12.02 12.07 8.56
CA PHE A 111 -11.72 10.78 7.97
C PHE A 111 -10.26 10.66 7.55
N GLY A 112 -9.66 11.74 7.01
CA GLY A 112 -8.22 11.80 6.75
C GLY A 112 -7.39 11.64 8.02
N ASN A 113 -7.80 12.23 9.14
CA ASN A 113 -7.14 12.02 10.43
C ASN A 113 -7.28 10.57 10.91
N LEU A 114 -8.49 10.00 10.84
CA LEU A 114 -8.72 8.60 11.20
C LEU A 114 -7.82 7.64 10.41
N LEU A 115 -7.62 7.88 9.10
CA LEU A 115 -6.71 7.08 8.28
C LEU A 115 -5.25 7.18 8.76
N MET A 116 -4.81 8.35 9.23
CA MET A 116 -3.47 8.52 9.80
C MET A 116 -3.34 7.78 11.14
N ASP A 117 -4.35 7.87 12.01
CA ASP A 117 -4.38 7.18 13.29
C ASP A 117 -4.36 5.64 13.10
N ILE A 118 -5.13 5.14 12.12
CA ILE A 118 -5.10 3.70 11.75
C ILE A 118 -3.74 3.32 11.17
N MET A 119 -3.17 4.13 10.28
CA MET A 119 -1.83 3.86 9.72
C MET A 119 -0.79 3.73 10.83
N GLU A 120 -0.79 4.62 11.82
CA GLU A 120 0.12 4.57 12.98
C GLU A 120 -0.11 3.31 13.83
N ALA A 121 -1.36 2.88 13.99
CA ALA A 121 -1.67 1.65 14.72
C ALA A 121 -1.16 0.38 14.01
N VAL A 122 -1.24 0.33 12.67
CA VAL A 122 -0.87 -0.88 11.90
C VAL A 122 0.59 -0.92 11.48
N ASP A 123 1.25 0.22 11.25
CA ASP A 123 2.61 0.29 10.68
C ASP A 123 3.64 -0.38 11.60
N GLY A 124 4.26 -1.45 11.11
CA GLY A 124 5.24 -2.24 11.86
C GLY A 124 4.66 -3.08 13.01
N ASN A 125 3.35 -2.98 13.27
CA ASN A 125 2.69 -3.72 14.35
C ASN A 125 1.80 -4.85 13.83
N LEU A 126 1.15 -4.66 12.67
CA LEU A 126 0.18 -5.62 12.14
C LEU A 126 0.46 -6.01 10.68
N GLU A 127 0.25 -7.30 10.41
CA GLU A 127 0.17 -7.89 9.07
C GLU A 127 -1.21 -8.53 8.87
N PHE A 128 -1.60 -8.75 7.61
CA PHE A 128 -2.97 -9.15 7.26
C PHE A 128 -2.97 -10.27 6.22
N ALA A 129 -3.83 -11.27 6.42
CA ALA A 129 -4.23 -12.15 5.32
C ALA A 129 -5.29 -11.41 4.48
N LEU A 130 -4.90 -11.06 3.25
CA LEU A 130 -5.72 -10.33 2.30
C LEU A 130 -6.14 -11.22 1.13
N ASP A 131 -7.43 -11.47 1.01
CA ASP A 131 -8.03 -11.99 -0.22
C ASP A 131 -8.22 -10.85 -1.21
N TYR A 132 -7.43 -10.89 -2.29
CA TYR A 132 -7.48 -9.96 -3.42
C TYR A 132 -8.09 -10.66 -4.64
N GLU A 133 -9.36 -10.42 -4.90
CA GLU A 133 -10.13 -11.19 -5.89
C GLU A 133 -10.67 -10.32 -7.03
N LYS A 134 -11.09 -10.98 -8.12
CA LYS A 134 -11.82 -10.32 -9.21
C LYS A 134 -13.25 -10.03 -8.79
N GLY A 135 -13.59 -8.75 -8.72
CA GLY A 135 -14.96 -8.29 -8.53
C GLY A 135 -15.76 -8.22 -9.83
N LYS A 136 -16.85 -7.44 -9.81
CA LYS A 136 -17.68 -7.21 -11.00
C LYS A 136 -16.93 -6.30 -11.99
N LYS A 137 -16.96 -6.66 -13.28
CA LYS A 137 -16.25 -5.96 -14.36
C LYS A 137 -14.72 -5.97 -14.12
N ASP A 138 -14.11 -4.80 -14.12
CA ASP A 138 -12.66 -4.60 -13.99
C ASP A 138 -12.27 -4.13 -12.58
N PHE A 139 -13.18 -4.23 -11.61
CA PHE A 139 -12.90 -3.88 -10.22
C PHE A 139 -12.44 -5.11 -9.45
N SER A 140 -11.47 -4.93 -8.56
CA SER A 140 -11.06 -5.95 -7.60
C SER A 140 -11.84 -5.83 -6.29
N THR A 141 -11.91 -6.92 -5.54
CA THR A 141 -12.45 -6.98 -4.17
C THR A 141 -11.33 -7.32 -3.19
N TYR A 142 -11.47 -6.84 -1.97
CA TYR A 142 -10.44 -6.88 -0.93
C TYR A 142 -11.12 -7.30 0.36
N LYS A 143 -10.62 -8.34 1.00
CA LYS A 143 -11.14 -8.82 2.28
C LYS A 143 -9.99 -9.26 3.16
N ILE A 144 -9.89 -8.66 4.34
CA ILE A 144 -9.00 -9.15 5.39
C ILE A 144 -9.70 -10.34 6.06
N THR A 145 -9.02 -11.48 6.11
CA THR A 145 -9.53 -12.72 6.71
C THR A 145 -8.90 -13.01 8.06
N GLU A 146 -7.66 -12.58 8.26
CA GLU A 146 -6.89 -12.75 9.50
C GLU A 146 -6.00 -11.53 9.73
N VAL A 147 -5.74 -11.23 11.00
CA VAL A 147 -4.83 -10.16 11.47
C VAL A 147 -3.72 -10.84 12.27
N PHE A 148 -2.48 -10.47 12.01
CA PHE A 148 -1.29 -11.00 12.65
C PHE A 148 -0.54 -9.88 13.36
N GLU A 149 -0.08 -10.12 14.59
CA GLU A 149 0.86 -9.22 15.28
C GLU A 149 2.29 -9.50 14.79
N VAL A 150 3.04 -8.43 14.50
CA VAL A 150 4.44 -8.53 14.11
C VAL A 150 5.32 -8.71 15.35
N GLU A 151 6.14 -9.76 15.38
CA GLU A 151 7.09 -10.07 16.47
C GLU A 151 8.38 -9.22 16.45
#